data_AF-A0A939VYL4-F1
#
_entry.id   AF-A0A939VYL4-F1
#
_cell.length_a   1.000
_cell.length_b   1.000
_cell.length_c   1.000
_cell.angle_alpha   90.00
_cell.angle_beta   90.00
_cell.angle_gamma   90.00
#
_symmetry.space_group_name_H-M   'P 1'
#
loop_
_entity.id
_entity.type
_entity.pdbx_description
1 polymer ?
#
loop_
_entity_poly.entity_id
_entity_poly.type
_entity_poly.pdbx_seq_one_letter_code
_entity_poly.pdbx_strand_id
1 'polypeptide(L)' 'MENDSKKLVTFYIDGFNFYYGIKRSVSADKKWGNAYWIDIVKLCEGFIGPDEILEKVIYFTATPLSIG' A
#
# COMPACT_ATOMS: atom_id res chain seq x y z
N MET A 1 -33.00 -13.34 6.39
CA MET A 1 -31.85 -12.56 6.87
C MET A 1 -30.67 -13.07 6.07
N GLU A 2 -30.27 -12.29 5.08
CA GLU A 2 -29.20 -12.67 4.16
C GLU A 2 -27.90 -12.70 4.96
N ASN A 3 -27.25 -13.86 4.98
CA ASN A 3 -25.92 -14.02 5.56
C ASN A 3 -24.96 -13.34 4.59
N ASP A 4 -24.86 -12.02 4.65
CA ASP A 4 -23.81 -11.29 3.94
C ASP A 4 -22.48 -11.65 4.58
N SER A 5 -21.86 -12.68 4.01
CA SER A 5 -20.53 -13.11 4.36
C SER A 5 -19.58 -11.99 3.92
N LYS A 6 -19.24 -11.10 4.85
CA LYS A 6 -18.32 -9.99 4.60
C LYS A 6 -17.04 -10.51 3.95
N LYS A 7 -16.66 -9.88 2.84
CA LYS A 7 -15.52 -10.33 2.03
C LYS A 7 -14.22 -9.81 2.64
N LEU A 8 -13.33 -10.73 3.00
CA LEU A 8 -12.01 -10.39 3.53
C LEU A 8 -11.07 -10.00 2.38
N VAL A 9 -10.38 -8.88 2.54
CA VAL A 9 -9.43 -8.35 1.55
C VAL A 9 -8.04 -8.27 2.16
N THR A 10 -7.05 -8.81 1.46
CA THR A 10 -5.63 -8.66 1.80
C THR A 10 -4.91 -7.89 0.70
N PHE A 11 -4.20 -6.84 1.07
CA PHE A 11 -3.34 -6.09 0.14
C PHE A 11 -1.91 -6.62 0.20
N TYR A 12 -1.30 -6.80 -0.97
CA TYR A 12 0.10 -7.16 -1.12
C TYR A 12 0.83 -6.00 -1.80
N ILE A 13 1.84 -5.46 -1.13
CA ILE A 13 2.57 -4.28 -1.61
C ILE A 13 4.03 -4.64 -1.76
N ASP A 14 4.49 -4.59 -3.01
CA ASP A 14 5.91 -4.60 -3.35
C ASP A 14 6.50 -3.21 -3.06
N GLY A 15 7.23 -3.10 -1.96
CA GLY A 15 7.84 -1.87 -1.48
C GLY A 15 8.92 -1.31 -2.41
N PHE A 16 9.63 -2.15 -3.17
CA PHE A 16 10.61 -1.65 -4.14
C PHE A 16 9.88 -0.94 -5.28
N ASN A 17 8.91 -1.62 -5.89
CA ASN A 17 8.13 -1.04 -6.98
C ASN A 17 7.28 0.15 -6.53
N PHE A 18 6.69 0.08 -5.33
CA PHE A 18 5.92 1.16 -4.74
C PHE A 18 6.79 2.41 -4.53
N TYR A 19 7.94 2.27 -3.85
CA TYR A 19 8.85 3.38 -3.60
C TYR A 19 9.34 4.03 -4.90
N TYR A 20 9.85 3.24 -5.85
CA TYR A 20 10.36 3.79 -7.10
C TYR A 20 9.26 4.30 -8.04
N GLY A 21 8.06 3.72 -7.97
CA GLY A 21 6.89 4.21 -8.70
C GLY A 21 6.55 5.64 -8.30
N ILE A 22 6.44 5.89 -7.00
CA ILE A 22 6.15 7.23 -6.51
C ILE A 22 7.40 8.14 -6.63
N LYS A 23 8.63 7.62 -6.48
CA LYS A 23 9.87 8.42 -6.70
C LYS A 23 9.99 8.93 -8.14
N ARG A 24 9.43 8.22 -9.12
CA ARG A 24 9.38 8.70 -10.51
C ARG A 24 8.31 9.77 -10.71
N SER A 25 7.18 9.70 -10.00
CA SER A 25 6.11 10.72 -10.10
C SER A 25 6.53 12.09 -9.54
N VAL A 26 7.65 12.16 -8.84
CA VAL A 26 8.31 13.40 -8.35
C VAL A 26 8.67 14.39 -9.46
N SER A 27 8.90 13.89 -10.67
CA SER A 27 9.06 14.74 -11.84
C SER A 27 7.82 15.59 -12.15
N ALA A 28 6.63 15.14 -11.71
CA ALA A 28 5.37 15.84 -11.85
C ALA A 28 4.93 16.62 -10.58
N ASP A 29 5.33 16.18 -9.37
CA ASP A 29 5.01 16.87 -8.11
C ASP A 29 6.22 16.95 -7.16
N LYS A 30 6.67 18.17 -6.86
CA LYS A 30 7.80 18.45 -5.95
C LYS A 30 7.51 18.10 -4.48
N LYS A 31 6.26 17.77 -4.12
CA LYS A 31 5.85 17.42 -2.74
C LYS A 31 6.15 15.98 -2.33
N TRP A 32 6.93 15.25 -3.12
CA TRP A 32 7.39 13.87 -2.89
C TRP A 32 7.75 13.51 -1.45
N GLY A 33 8.42 14.42 -0.72
CA GLY A 33 8.79 14.19 0.68
C GLY A 33 7.61 13.82 1.58
N ASN A 34 6.40 14.22 1.22
CA ASN A 34 5.17 13.89 1.94
C ASN A 34 4.75 12.43 1.75
N ALA A 35 5.11 11.81 0.62
CA ALA A 35 4.81 10.41 0.34
C ALA A 35 5.75 9.43 1.07
N TYR A 36 6.85 9.92 1.64
CA TYR A 36 7.78 9.10 2.43
C TYR A 36 7.12 8.56 3.71
N TRP A 37 6.12 9.26 4.23
CA TRP A 37 5.41 8.93 5.46
C TRP A 37 3.97 8.47 5.20
N ILE A 38 3.73 7.78 4.07
CA ILE A 38 2.40 7.24 3.77
C ILE A 38 1.99 6.24 4.86
N ASP A 39 0.81 6.48 5.43
CA ASP A 39 0.09 5.47 6.18
C ASP A 39 -0.50 4.45 5.21
N ILE A 40 0.23 3.35 5.03
CA ILE A 40 -0.11 2.32 4.05
C ILE A 40 -1.43 1.62 4.42
N VAL A 41 -1.71 1.44 5.71
CA VAL A 41 -2.96 0.80 6.15
C VAL A 41 -4.14 1.69 5.81
N LYS A 42 -4.08 2.97 6.16
CA LYS A 42 -5.12 3.94 5.84
C LYS A 42 -5.32 4.14 4.34
N LEU A 43 -4.23 4.06 3.57
CA LEU A 43 -4.31 4.05 2.11
C LEU A 43 -5.14 2.84 1.62
N CYS A 44 -4.85 1.63 2.11
CA CYS A 44 -5.59 0.42 1.75
C CYS A 44 -7.07 0.47 2.19
N GLU A 45 -7.37 1.05 3.36
CA GLU A 45 -8.74 1.27 3.82
C GLU A 45 -9.54 2.17 2.87
N GLY A 46 -8.88 3.11 2.18
CA GLY A 46 -9.53 3.95 1.17
C GLY A 46 -9.95 3.22 -0.11
N PHE A 47 -9.50 1.97 -0.30
CA PHE A 47 -9.77 1.19 -1.51
C PHE A 47 -10.77 0.04 -1.33
N ILE A 48 -11.17 -0.28 -0.09
CA ILE A 48 -12.13 -1.37 0.16
C ILE A 48 -13.59 -0.91 -0.02
N GLY A 49 -14.45 -1.81 -0.49
CA GLY A 49 -15.89 -1.57 -0.60
C GLY A 49 -16.64 -1.62 0.75
N PRO A 50 -17.92 -1.18 0.79
CA PRO A 50 -18.72 -1.14 2.02
C PRO A 50 -18.96 -2.51 2.67
N ASP A 51 -18.94 -3.59 1.87
CA ASP A 51 -19.15 -4.97 2.33
C ASP A 51 -17.84 -5.77 2.44
N GLU A 52 -16.70 -5.09 2.29
CA GLU A 52 -15.38 -5.66 2.42
C GLU A 52 -14.74 -5.29 3.76
N ILE A 53 -13.93 -6.18 4.31
CA ILE A 53 -13.12 -5.93 5.50
C ILE A 53 -11.65 -6.06 5.11
N LEU A 54 -10.86 -5.03 5.42
CA LEU A 54 -9.40 -5.12 5.35
C LEU A 54 -8.90 -6.11 6.42
N GLU A 55 -8.47 -7.28 5.99
CA GLU A 55 -7.94 -8.31 6.87
C GLU A 55 -6.46 -8.06 7.18
N LYS A 56 -5.66 -7.84 6.13
CA LYS A 56 -4.21 -7.70 6.23
C LYS A 56 -3.65 -6.77 5.16
N VAL A 57 -2.53 -6.15 5.50
CA VAL A 57 -1.63 -5.48 4.55
C VAL A 57 -0.27 -6.13 4.67
N ILE A 58 0.17 -6.79 3.59
CA ILE A 58 1.45 -7.48 3.51
C ILE A 58 2.39 -6.61 2.67
N TYR A 59 3.27 -5.89 3.37
CA TYR A 59 4.32 -5.09 2.75
C TYR A 59 5.61 -5.89 2.69
N PHE A 60 6.13 -6.12 1.49
CA PHE A 60 7.38 -6.82 1.27
C PHE A 60 8.30 -5.99 0.39
N THR A 61 9.59 -5.98 0.66
CA THR A 61 10.57 -5.29 -0.17
C THR A 61 11.83 -6.13 -0.25
N ALA A 62 12.57 -5.98 -1.35
CA ALA A 62 13.94 -6.48 -1.38
C ALA A 62 14.74 -5.77 -0.28
N THR A 63 15.48 -6.54 0.51
CA THR A 63 16.55 -5.99 1.35
C THR A 63 17.56 -5.30 0.43
N PRO A 64 18.14 -4.15 0.83
CA PRO A 64 19.29 -3.61 0.12
C PRO A 64 20.33 -4.72 0.00
N LEU A 65 20.86 -4.96 -1.20
CA LEU A 65 22.05 -5.78 -1.36
C LEU A 65 23.12 -5.07 -0.52
N SER A 66 23.42 -5.62 0.64
CA SER A 66 24.46 -5.09 1.53
C SER A 66 25.75 -5.03 0.73
N ILE A 67 26.21 -3.83 0.41
CA ILE A 67 27.63 -3.58 0.14
C ILE A 67 28.26 -3.55 1.52
N GLY A 68 28.69 -4.72 1.98
CA GLY A 68 29.68 -4.84 3.05
C GLY A 68 31.04 -4.38 2.54
#